data_AF-A0A9E3KAZ4-F1
#
_entry.id   AF-A0A9E3KAZ4-F1
#
_cell.length_a   1.000
_cell.length_b   1.000
_cell.length_c   1.000
_cell.angle_alpha   90.00
_cell.angle_beta   90.00
_cell.angle_gamma   90.00
#
_symmetry.space_group_name_H-M   'P 1'
#
loop_
_entity.id
_entity.type
_entity.pdbx_description
1 polymer ?
#
loop_
_entity_poly.entity_id
_entity_poly.type
_entity_poly.pdbx_seq_one_letter_code
_entity_poly.pdbx_strand_id
1 'polypeptide(L)'
;KIMMDTRDRIEEIGKNNSGEPDGKSLYGDYVTKEELMACTTCNACVQECPVNINPLDIILKMRRYVAMEEAGTPGEWNTMFTSMENNFAPWQFSPDDRMKWTEES
;
A
#
# COMPACT_ATOMS: atom_id res chain seq x y z
N LYS A 1 -3.49 -2.90 -14.68
CA LYS A 1 -2.38 -3.88 -14.67
C LYS A 1 -2.49 -4.81 -13.46
N ILE A 2 -2.30 -4.32 -12.22
CA ILE A 2 -2.38 -5.12 -10.96
C ILE A 2 -3.53 -6.14 -10.90
N MET A 3 -4.76 -5.77 -11.27
CA MET A 3 -5.91 -6.69 -11.26
C MET A 3 -5.83 -7.80 -12.31
N MET A 4 -5.24 -7.52 -13.48
CA MET A 4 -4.99 -8.54 -14.50
C MET A 4 -3.88 -9.47 -14.03
N ASP A 5 -2.79 -8.93 -13.48
CA ASP A 5 -1.68 -9.73 -12.94
C ASP A 5 -2.15 -10.65 -11.80
N THR A 6 -3.05 -10.15 -10.96
CA THR A 6 -3.69 -10.95 -9.89
C THR A 6 -4.55 -12.08 -10.46
N ARG A 7 -5.35 -11.81 -11.50
CA ARG A 7 -6.14 -12.84 -12.20
C ARG A 7 -5.22 -13.88 -12.82
N ASP A 8 -4.21 -13.46 -13.56
CA ASP A 8 -3.30 -14.34 -14.29
C ASP A 8 -2.55 -15.24 -13.28
N ARG A 9 -2.14 -14.69 -12.13
CA ARG A 9 -1.56 -15.47 -11.03
C ARG A 9 -2.52 -16.52 -10.48
N ILE A 10 -3.78 -16.15 -10.25
CA ILE A 10 -4.80 -17.09 -9.77
C ILE A 10 -5.05 -18.21 -10.78
N GLU A 11 -5.05 -17.91 -12.08
CA GLU A 11 -5.19 -18.92 -13.13
C GLU A 11 -4.01 -19.88 -13.19
N GLU A 12 -2.78 -19.41 -12.99
CA GLU A 12 -1.59 -20.25 -12.93
C GLU A 12 -1.61 -21.18 -11.71
N ILE A 13 -1.94 -20.66 -10.53
CA ILE A 13 -2.11 -21.46 -9.31
C ILE A 13 -3.23 -22.49 -9.51
N GLY A 14 -4.34 -22.10 -10.14
CA GLY A 14 -5.46 -23.00 -10.42
C GLY A 14 -5.13 -24.11 -11.43
N LYS A 15 -4.17 -23.90 -12.35
CA LYS A 15 -3.66 -24.96 -13.25
C LYS A 15 -2.68 -25.89 -12.56
N ASN A 16 -1.95 -25.41 -11.55
CA ASN A 16 -1.05 -26.21 -10.72
C ASN A 16 -1.85 -27.09 -9.72
N ASN A 17 -2.47 -28.15 -10.23
CA ASN A 17 -3.24 -29.14 -9.45
C ASN A 17 -2.40 -29.96 -8.45
N SER A 18 -1.07 -29.84 -8.47
CA SER A 18 -0.15 -30.62 -7.64
C SER A 18 0.01 -30.08 -6.22
N GLY A 19 -0.46 -28.86 -5.93
CA GLY A 19 -0.28 -28.21 -4.62
C GLY A 19 1.18 -27.89 -4.26
N GLU A 20 2.12 -28.13 -5.18
CA GLU A 20 3.53 -27.80 -4.99
C GLU A 20 3.76 -26.29 -5.13
N PRO A 21 4.51 -25.67 -4.20
CA PRO A 21 4.83 -24.25 -4.30
C PRO A 21 5.76 -24.02 -5.49
N ASP A 22 5.31 -23.19 -6.44
CA ASP A 22 6.07 -22.85 -7.66
C ASP A 22 7.17 -21.79 -7.42
N GLY A 23 7.36 -21.37 -6.17
CA GLY A 23 8.36 -20.39 -5.76
C GLY A 23 8.06 -18.95 -6.18
N LYS A 24 6.90 -18.68 -6.80
CA LYS A 24 6.55 -17.33 -7.29
C LYS A 24 5.58 -16.62 -6.35
N SER A 25 5.77 -15.33 -6.17
CA SER A 25 4.91 -14.47 -5.36
C SER A 25 4.18 -13.44 -6.22
N LEU A 26 2.95 -13.07 -5.83
CA LEU A 26 2.21 -11.99 -6.49
C LEU A 26 2.98 -10.65 -6.42
N TYR A 27 3.63 -10.41 -5.28
CA TYR A 27 4.50 -9.27 -5.06
C TYR A 27 5.95 -9.66 -5.36
N GLY A 28 6.65 -8.85 -6.16
CA GLY A 28 8.03 -9.10 -6.59
C GLY A 28 8.11 -9.62 -8.03
N ASP A 29 7.38 -10.69 -8.35
CA ASP A 29 7.44 -11.31 -9.69
C ASP A 29 6.44 -10.70 -10.69
N TYR A 30 5.23 -10.39 -10.24
CA TYR A 30 4.14 -9.88 -11.10
C TYR A 30 3.88 -8.39 -10.88
N VAL A 31 3.78 -7.98 -9.61
CA VAL A 31 3.54 -6.60 -9.22
C VAL A 31 4.80 -6.02 -8.60
N THR A 32 5.31 -4.92 -9.16
CA THR A 32 6.50 -4.26 -8.60
C THR A 32 6.13 -3.29 -7.48
N LYS A 33 7.13 -2.95 -6.66
CA LYS A 33 6.99 -1.99 -5.57
C LYS A 33 6.61 -0.60 -6.08
N GLU A 34 7.19 -0.16 -7.18
CA GLU A 34 6.92 1.14 -7.80
C GLU A 34 5.45 1.23 -8.27
N GLU A 35 4.93 0.15 -8.85
CA GLU A 35 3.53 0.07 -9.26
C GLU A 35 2.57 0.14 -8.06
N LEU A 36 2.93 -0.52 -6.95
CA LEU A 36 2.18 -0.39 -5.71
C LEU A 36 2.23 1.04 -5.19
N MET A 37 3.39 1.70 -5.18
CA MET A 37 3.54 3.05 -4.63
C MET A 37 2.94 4.15 -5.52
N ALA A 38 2.75 3.88 -6.82
CA ALA A 38 2.06 4.80 -7.74
C ALA A 38 0.56 5.00 -7.42
N CYS A 39 -0.08 4.07 -6.71
CA CYS A 39 -1.49 4.20 -6.34
C CYS A 39 -1.71 5.35 -5.32
N THR A 40 -2.42 6.42 -5.71
CA THR A 40 -2.71 7.54 -4.80
C THR A 40 -3.89 7.29 -3.85
N THR A 41 -4.47 6.08 -3.85
CA THR A 41 -5.69 5.74 -3.09
C THR A 41 -6.90 6.63 -3.42
N CYS A 42 -6.99 7.15 -4.65
CA CYS A 42 -8.07 8.04 -5.11
C CYS A 42 -9.47 7.39 -5.19
N ASN A 43 -9.60 6.09 -4.95
CA ASN A 43 -10.84 5.32 -4.98
C ASN A 43 -11.58 5.25 -6.33
N ALA A 44 -11.04 5.84 -7.40
CA ALA A 44 -11.69 5.87 -8.71
C ALA A 44 -11.97 4.47 -9.28
N CYS A 45 -11.05 3.52 -9.09
CA CYS A 45 -11.20 2.15 -9.58
C CYS A 45 -12.36 1.37 -8.91
N VAL A 46 -12.75 1.73 -7.70
CA VAL A 46 -13.89 1.11 -7.00
C VAL A 46 -15.20 1.72 -7.48
N GLN A 47 -15.21 3.04 -7.70
CA GLN A 47 -16.41 3.75 -8.18
C GLN A 47 -16.78 3.39 -9.62
N GLU A 48 -15.79 3.22 -10.48
CA GLU A 48 -16.00 2.88 -11.90
C GLU A 48 -16.36 1.39 -12.11
N CYS A 49 -16.27 0.56 -11.08
CA CYS A 49 -16.39 -0.88 -11.25
C CYS A 49 -17.86 -1.32 -11.49
N PRO A 50 -18.20 -1.90 -12.65
CA PRO A 50 -19.59 -2.29 -12.96
C PRO A 50 -20.08 -3.53 -12.19
N VAL A 51 -19.17 -4.30 -11.61
CA VAL A 51 -19.46 -5.54 -10.86
C VAL A 51 -19.19 -5.38 -9.36
N ASN A 52 -18.97 -4.14 -8.89
CA ASN A 52 -18.80 -3.80 -7.49
C ASN A 52 -17.70 -4.60 -6.76
N ILE A 53 -16.57 -4.84 -7.44
CA ILE A 53 -15.36 -5.36 -6.79
C ILE A 53 -14.53 -4.20 -6.24
N ASN A 54 -13.65 -4.51 -5.28
CA ASN A 54 -12.75 -3.53 -4.68
C ASN A 54 -11.28 -3.82 -5.04
N PRO A 55 -10.77 -3.30 -6.18
CA PRO A 55 -9.36 -3.39 -6.53
C PRO A 55 -8.42 -2.74 -5.51
N LEU A 56 -8.89 -1.69 -4.81
CA LEU A 56 -8.09 -0.93 -3.88
C LEU A 56 -7.67 -1.77 -2.66
N ASP A 57 -8.55 -2.68 -2.20
CA ASP A 57 -8.28 -3.54 -1.04
C ASP A 57 -7.05 -4.44 -1.25
N ILE A 58 -6.92 -5.07 -2.43
CA ILE A 58 -5.77 -5.92 -2.76
C ILE A 58 -4.47 -5.10 -2.78
N ILE A 59 -4.51 -3.89 -3.35
CA ILE A 59 -3.35 -2.98 -3.38
C ILE A 59 -2.92 -2.59 -1.96
N LEU A 60 -3.88 -2.25 -1.08
CA LEU A 60 -3.59 -1.90 0.31
C LEU A 60 -3.02 -3.08 1.10
N LYS A 61 -3.51 -4.30 0.87
CA LYS A 61 -2.98 -5.52 1.48
C LYS A 61 -1.52 -5.76 1.09
N MET A 62 -1.18 -5.61 -0.19
CA MET A 62 0.22 -5.72 -0.61
C MET A 62 1.10 -4.61 -0.03
N ARG A 63 0.63 -3.36 0.03
CA ARG A 63 1.36 -2.26 0.69
C ARG A 63 1.61 -2.53 2.17
N ARG A 64 0.64 -3.12 2.87
CA ARG A 64 0.80 -3.54 4.28
C ARG A 64 1.89 -4.59 4.43
N TYR A 65 1.94 -5.57 3.53
CA TYR A 65 3.00 -6.57 3.52
C TYR A 65 4.37 -5.91 3.33
N VAL A 66 4.52 -5.00 2.36
CA VAL A 66 5.79 -4.28 2.15
C VAL A 66 6.22 -3.47 3.36
N ALA A 67 5.27 -2.82 4.05
CA ALA A 67 5.57 -2.01 5.22
C ALA A 67 5.97 -2.84 6.44
N MET A 68 5.25 -3.93 6.73
CA MET A 68 5.43 -4.69 7.96
C MET A 68 6.42 -5.86 7.83
N GLU A 69 6.47 -6.53 6.69
CA GLU A 69 7.32 -7.71 6.49
C GLU A 69 8.69 -7.32 5.89
N GLU A 70 8.70 -6.47 4.85
CA GLU A 70 9.94 -6.10 4.16
C GLU A 70 10.61 -4.84 4.73
N ALA A 71 9.97 -4.13 5.67
CA ALA A 71 10.39 -2.80 6.12
C ALA A 71 10.69 -1.83 4.95
N GLY A 72 10.00 -2.02 3.83
CA GLY A 72 10.35 -1.46 2.54
C GLY A 72 9.67 -0.13 2.21
N THR A 73 9.18 0.63 3.16
CA THR A 73 8.46 1.89 2.86
C THR A 73 9.37 3.00 2.35
N PRO A 74 8.86 3.96 1.54
CA PRO A 74 9.62 5.14 1.12
C PRO A 74 10.22 5.89 2.31
N GLY A 75 11.39 6.49 2.13
CA GLY A 75 12.12 7.15 3.24
C GLY A 75 11.32 8.27 3.89
N GLU A 76 10.50 8.98 3.11
CA GLU A 76 9.60 10.02 3.58
C GLU A 76 8.51 9.47 4.51
N TRP A 77 8.02 8.25 4.22
CA TRP A 77 7.02 7.58 5.06
C TRP A 77 7.64 7.09 6.37
N ASN A 78 8.90 6.66 6.35
CA ASN A 78 9.61 6.28 7.57
C ASN A 78 9.76 7.47 8.53
N THR A 79 10.09 8.64 8.00
CA THR A 79 10.12 9.88 8.80
C THR A 79 8.74 10.18 9.38
N MET A 80 7.66 9.99 8.61
CA MET A 80 6.30 10.15 9.09
C MET A 80 5.98 9.15 10.23
N PHE A 81 6.30 7.85 10.07
CA PHE A 81 6.05 6.84 11.11
C PHE A 81 6.77 7.17 12.42
N THR A 82 8.06 7.50 12.35
CA THR A 82 8.84 7.91 13.53
C THR A 82 8.25 9.16 14.19
N SER A 83 7.76 10.12 13.40
CA SER A 83 7.13 11.32 13.93
C SER A 83 5.80 11.01 14.62
N MET A 84 5.00 10.10 14.05
CA MET A 84 3.76 9.64 14.64
C MET A 84 3.99 8.89 15.96
N GLU A 85 5.03 8.08 16.06
CA GLU A 85 5.36 7.34 17.29
C GLU A 85 5.84 8.26 18.41
N ASN A 86 6.63 9.29 18.09
CA ASN A 86 7.21 10.17 19.10
C ASN A 86 6.30 11.36 19.48
N ASN A 87 5.68 12.00 18.49
CA ASN A 87 4.96 13.27 18.65
C ASN A 87 3.44 13.13 18.47
N PHE A 88 2.93 11.92 18.20
CA PHE A 88 1.53 11.68 17.82
C PHE A 88 1.06 12.52 16.61
N ALA A 89 2.01 13.01 15.81
CA ALA A 89 1.77 13.85 14.65
C ALA A 89 2.67 13.41 13.49
N PRO A 90 2.18 13.41 12.23
CA PRO A 90 2.98 13.00 11.08
C PRO A 90 4.05 14.02 10.69
N TRP A 91 3.99 15.24 11.24
CA TRP A 91 4.97 16.30 11.07
C TRP A 91 5.83 16.46 12.33
N GLN A 92 7.10 16.81 12.16
CA GLN A 92 8.07 17.01 13.25
C GLN A 92 7.96 18.41 13.90
N PHE A 93 6.74 18.93 14.08
CA PHE A 93 6.53 20.18 14.82
C PHE A 93 6.33 19.91 16.31
N SER A 94 6.78 20.85 17.15
CA SER A 94 6.52 20.79 18.59
C SER A 94 5.00 20.88 18.84
N PRO A 95 4.43 20.10 19.78
CA PRO A 95 3.04 20.27 20.20
C PRO A 95 2.71 21.69 20.67
N ASP A 96 3.68 22.40 21.28
CA ASP A 96 3.52 23.78 21.76
C ASP A 96 3.28 24.76 20.59
N ASP A 97 3.81 24.44 19.42
CA ASP A 97 3.70 25.28 18.23
C ASP A 97 2.34 25.15 17.54
N ARG A 98 1.51 24.19 17.96
CA ARG A 98 0.21 23.90 17.34
C ARG A 98 -0.77 25.07 17.43
N MET A 99 -0.66 25.93 18.45
CA MET A 99 -1.56 27.07 18.67
C MET A 99 -1.00 28.40 18.16
N LYS A 100 0.22 28.44 17.59
CA LYS A 100 0.85 29.70 17.13
C LYS A 100 0.00 30.47 16.12
N TRP A 101 -0.75 29.78 15.27
CA TRP A 101 -1.68 30.42 14.31
C TRP A 101 -2.76 31.28 14.97
N THR A 102 -3.11 31.01 16.24
CA THR A 102 -4.10 31.80 17.00
C THR A 102 -3.54 33.09 17.57
N GLU A 103 -2.22 33.19 17.76
CA GLU A 103 -1.52 34.37 18.29
C GLU A 103 -1.19 35.39 17.19
N GLU A 104 -1.18 34.94 15.93
CA GLU A 104 -0.94 35.76 14.74
C GLU A 104 -2.24 36.36 14.13
N SER A 105 -3.41 36.10 14.73
CA SER A 105 -4.74 36.58 14.28
C SER A 105 -5.16 37.91 14.90
#